data_AF-A0AAD5MKS1-F1
#
_entry.id   AF-A0AAD5MKS1-F1
#
_cell.length_a   1.000
_cell.length_b   1.000
_cell.length_c   1.000
_cell.angle_alpha   90.00
_cell.angle_beta   90.00
_cell.angle_gamma   90.00
#
_symmetry.space_group_name_H-M   'P 1'
#
loop_
_entity.id
_entity.type
_entity.pdbx_description
1 polymer ?
#
loop_
_entity_poly.entity_id
_entity_poly.type
_entity_poly.pdbx_seq_one_letter_code
_entity_poly.pdbx_strand_id
1 'polypeptide(L)'
;MKDLREVNCSDVLEDIDPPFPALLIDKRIIEGLNTNKCEATFAKIRIGVDMELLKSVQNSTHPNFEIVYYENFTEKDHILFYDSPTRIIPRMSEERVSVTLLNLISVLIE
;
A
#
# COMPACT_ATOMS: atom_id res chain seq x y z
N MET A 1 -12.47 3.83 -23.09
CA MET A 1 -12.72 5.11 -22.41
C MET A 1 -12.79 4.79 -20.92
N LYS A 2 -11.80 5.21 -20.12
CA LYS A 2 -11.81 5.00 -18.67
C LYS A 2 -12.55 6.20 -18.10
N ASP A 3 -13.75 5.99 -17.56
CA ASP A 3 -14.54 7.03 -16.93
C ASP A 3 -13.93 7.29 -15.55
N LEU A 4 -13.07 8.31 -15.45
CA LEU A 4 -12.39 8.69 -14.21
C LEU A 4 -13.19 9.83 -13.60
N ARG A 5 -13.88 9.54 -12.49
CA ARG A 5 -14.59 10.54 -11.72
C ARG A 5 -13.67 11.03 -10.61
N GLU A 6 -13.36 12.32 -10.62
CA GLU A 6 -12.68 12.98 -9.52
C GLU A 6 -13.58 12.92 -8.28
N VAL A 7 -13.00 12.46 -7.18
CA VAL A 7 -13.69 12.20 -5.90
C VAL A 7 -12.83 12.70 -4.75
N ASN A 8 -13.45 12.90 -3.60
CA ASN A 8 -12.71 13.26 -2.40
C ASN A 8 -11.80 12.08 -2.01
N CYS A 9 -10.55 12.39 -1.69
CA CYS A 9 -9.58 11.42 -1.21
C CYS A 9 -10.02 10.74 0.09
N SER A 10 -10.78 11.43 0.95
CA SER A 10 -11.39 10.82 2.13
C SER A 10 -12.37 9.71 1.77
N ASP A 11 -13.26 9.96 0.80
CA ASP A 11 -14.22 8.95 0.33
C ASP A 11 -13.50 7.72 -0.24
N VAL A 12 -12.42 7.95 -1.01
CA VAL A 12 -11.59 6.84 -1.53
C VAL A 12 -10.95 6.03 -0.42
N LEU A 13 -10.47 6.67 0.65
CA LEU A 13 -9.88 5.95 1.79
C LEU A 13 -10.93 5.18 2.58
N GLU A 14 -12.14 5.72 2.75
CA GLU A 14 -13.26 5.03 3.41
C GLU A 14 -13.69 3.78 2.64
N ASP A 15 -13.63 3.80 1.31
CA ASP A 15 -13.90 2.63 0.46
C ASP A 15 -12.80 1.55 0.54
N ILE A 16 -11.59 1.92 0.99
CA ILE A 16 -10.45 1.00 1.15
C ILE A 16 -10.39 0.53 2.62
N ASP A 17 -11.36 -0.30 3.00
CA ASP A 17 -11.46 -0.87 4.36
C ASP A 17 -11.41 -2.41 4.33
N PRO A 18 -10.21 -3.03 4.25
CA PRO A 18 -10.09 -4.48 4.34
C PRO A 18 -10.43 -4.96 5.75
N PRO A 19 -11.08 -6.14 5.90
CA PRO A 19 -11.49 -6.67 7.22
C PRO A 19 -10.33 -7.23 8.06
N PHE A 20 -9.10 -6.82 7.77
CA PHE A 20 -7.86 -7.21 8.44
C PHE A 20 -6.83 -6.09 8.32
N PRO A 21 -5.85 -6.01 9.24
CA PRO A 21 -4.77 -5.05 9.15
C PRO A 21 -4.00 -5.19 7.82
N ALA A 22 -3.85 -4.08 7.10
CA ALA A 22 -3.15 -4.05 5.83
C ALA A 22 -2.46 -2.69 5.60
N LEU A 23 -1.40 -2.70 4.79
CA LEU A 23 -0.72 -1.51 4.31
C LEU A 23 -1.25 -1.15 2.92
N LEU A 24 -1.64 0.10 2.71
CA LEU A 24 -1.92 0.60 1.36
C LEU A 24 -0.59 0.72 0.60
N ILE A 25 -0.42 -0.08 -0.46
CA ILE A 25 0.79 -0.08 -1.31
C ILE A 25 0.47 0.22 -2.79
N ASP A 26 -0.77 0.59 -3.09
CA ASP A 26 -1.20 0.94 -4.43
C ASP A 26 -0.65 2.31 -4.81
N LYS A 27 0.38 2.32 -5.66
CA LYS A 27 1.05 3.54 -6.11
C LYS A 27 0.09 4.59 -6.66
N ARG A 28 -0.96 4.17 -7.38
CA ARG A 28 -1.93 5.09 -8.01
C ARG A 28 -2.71 5.86 -6.95
N ILE A 29 -3.17 5.16 -5.91
CA ILE A 29 -3.91 5.77 -4.81
C ILE A 29 -2.97 6.66 -3.99
N ILE A 30 -1.77 6.17 -3.67
CA ILE A 30 -0.77 6.94 -2.91
C ILE A 30 -0.39 8.25 -3.62
N GLU A 31 -0.16 8.21 -4.94
CA GLU A 31 0.10 9.41 -5.74
C GLU A 31 -1.09 10.37 -5.76
N GLY A 32 -2.31 9.83 -5.87
CA GLY A 32 -3.54 10.62 -5.78
C GLY A 32 -3.68 11.33 -4.42
N LEU A 33 -3.42 10.62 -3.33
CA LEU A 33 -3.41 11.19 -1.98
C LEU A 33 -2.36 12.30 -1.83
N ASN A 34 -1.13 12.06 -2.31
CA ASN A 34 -0.03 13.01 -2.24
C ASN A 34 -0.29 14.30 -3.04
N THR A 35 -1.04 14.18 -4.15
CA THR A 35 -1.38 15.32 -5.01
C THR A 35 -2.76 15.90 -4.72
N ASN A 36 -3.49 15.33 -3.75
CA ASN A 36 -4.88 15.62 -3.44
C ASN A 36 -5.80 15.54 -4.68
N LYS A 37 -5.54 14.57 -5.55
CA LYS A 37 -6.29 14.28 -6.79
C LYS A 37 -6.64 12.79 -6.81
N CYS A 38 -7.77 12.46 -6.21
CA CYS A 38 -8.23 11.09 -6.10
C CYS A 38 -9.29 10.77 -7.15
N GLU A 39 -9.27 9.53 -7.63
CA GLU A 39 -10.16 9.03 -8.65
C GLU A 39 -10.79 7.72 -8.17
N ALA A 40 -12.08 7.55 -8.43
CA ALA A 40 -12.73 6.26 -8.20
C ALA A 40 -12.16 5.24 -9.20
N THR A 41 -11.59 4.14 -8.68
CA THR A 41 -11.01 3.08 -9.51
C THR A 41 -11.82 1.79 -9.43
N PHE A 42 -12.14 1.22 -10.60
CA PHE A 42 -12.71 -0.13 -10.70
C PHE A 42 -11.64 -1.23 -10.71
N ALA A 43 -10.35 -0.86 -10.75
CA ALA A 43 -9.26 -1.82 -10.67
C ALA A 43 -9.06 -2.29 -9.22
N LYS A 44 -8.60 -3.53 -9.05
CA LYS A 44 -8.20 -4.04 -7.73
C LYS A 44 -7.19 -3.11 -7.08
N ILE A 45 -7.36 -2.94 -5.77
CA ILE A 45 -6.50 -2.12 -4.93
C ILE A 45 -5.38 -2.99 -4.38
N ARG A 46 -4.14 -2.58 -4.57
CA ARG A 46 -2.98 -3.33 -4.10
C ARG A 46 -2.70 -3.03 -2.63
N ILE A 47 -2.72 -4.07 -1.80
CA ILE A 47 -2.48 -3.98 -0.35
C ILE A 47 -1.39 -4.95 0.10
N GLY A 48 -0.61 -4.52 1.08
CA GLY A 48 0.37 -5.32 1.79
C GLY A 48 -0.25 -5.96 3.02
N VAL A 49 -0.04 -7.26 3.24
CA VAL A 49 -0.55 -7.99 4.41
C VAL A 49 0.58 -8.73 5.10
N ASP A 50 0.62 -8.66 6.43
CA ASP A 50 1.63 -9.39 7.20
C ASP A 50 1.45 -10.91 7.04
N MET A 51 2.55 -11.64 6.85
CA MET A 51 2.54 -13.11 6.79
C MET A 51 1.93 -13.78 8.02
N GLU A 52 1.97 -13.13 9.19
CA GLU A 52 1.28 -13.65 10.38
C GLU A 52 -0.23 -13.83 10.15
N LEU A 53 -0.83 -13.05 9.26
CA LEU A 53 -2.25 -13.10 8.91
C LEU A 53 -2.58 -14.02 7.73
N LEU A 54 -1.58 -14.66 7.11
CA LEU A 54 -1.72 -15.47 5.89
C LEU A 54 -2.88 -16.48 5.98
N LYS A 55 -2.93 -17.26 7.07
CA LYS A 55 -3.97 -18.27 7.26
C LYS A 55 -5.37 -17.66 7.36
N SER A 56 -5.50 -16.53 8.05
CA SER A 56 -6.80 -15.87 8.23
C SER A 56 -7.30 -15.29 6.91
N VAL A 57 -6.39 -14.70 6.13
CA VAL A 57 -6.72 -13.99 4.89
C VAL A 57 -6.98 -14.95 3.72
N GLN A 58 -6.29 -16.10 3.68
CA GLN A 58 -6.55 -17.14 2.67
C GLN A 58 -7.88 -17.88 2.85
N ASN A 59 -8.43 -17.88 4.06
CA ASN A 59 -9.72 -18.53 4.36
C ASN A 59 -10.93 -17.75 3.82
N SER A 60 -10.72 -16.54 3.29
CA SER A 60 -11.76 -15.69 2.71
C SER A 60 -11.35 -15.14 1.33
N THR A 61 -12.36 -14.84 0.50
CA THR A 61 -12.11 -14.26 -0.83
C THR A 61 -12.23 -12.74 -0.75
N HIS A 62 -11.23 -12.05 -1.29
CA HIS A 62 -11.11 -10.59 -1.27
C HIS A 62 -10.99 -10.04 -2.70
N PRO A 63 -12.08 -10.03 -3.48
CA PRO A 63 -12.01 -9.78 -4.92
C PRO A 63 -11.57 -8.35 -5.28
N ASN A 64 -11.78 -7.39 -4.38
CA ASN A 64 -11.44 -5.98 -4.55
C ASN A 64 -9.94 -5.71 -4.31
N PHE A 65 -9.21 -6.67 -3.75
CA PHE A 65 -7.83 -6.50 -3.33
C PHE A 65 -6.88 -7.39 -4.14
N GLU A 66 -5.74 -6.82 -4.51
CA GLU A 66 -4.55 -7.56 -4.91
C GLU A 66 -3.62 -7.62 -3.69
N ILE A 67 -3.54 -8.79 -3.07
CA ILE A 67 -2.82 -8.98 -1.81
C ILE A 67 -1.37 -9.36 -2.10
N VAL A 68 -0.44 -8.58 -1.55
CA VAL A 68 0.99 -8.90 -1.49
C VAL A 68 1.35 -9.15 -0.03
N TYR A 69 2.02 -10.25 0.25
CA TYR A 69 2.45 -10.55 1.62
C TYR A 69 3.78 -9.88 1.93
N TYR A 70 3.97 -9.48 3.18
CA TYR A 70 5.26 -9.02 3.68
C TYR A 70 5.61 -9.69 5.01
N GLU A 71 6.91 -9.73 5.30
CA GLU A 71 7.43 -10.08 6.63
C GLU A 71 7.95 -8.85 7.35
N ASN A 72 7.51 -8.71 8.59
CA ASN A 72 7.79 -7.56 9.45
C ASN A 72 8.73 -7.93 10.60
N PHE A 73 9.98 -8.28 10.28
CA PHE A 73 10.95 -8.67 11.29
C PHE A 73 11.26 -7.53 12.26
N THR A 74 10.81 -7.59 13.52
CA THR A 74 11.11 -6.57 14.56
C THR A 74 12.62 -6.34 14.74
N GLU A 75 13.44 -7.37 14.52
CA GLU A 75 14.90 -7.31 14.62
C GLU A 75 15.60 -6.71 13.39
N LYS A 76 14.87 -6.48 12.28
CA LYS A 76 15.43 -5.90 11.07
C LYS A 76 15.01 -4.46 10.88
N ASP A 77 15.86 -3.73 10.19
CA ASP A 77 15.68 -2.35 9.75
C ASP A 77 14.90 -2.25 8.43
N HIS A 78 14.17 -3.30 8.02
CA HIS A 78 13.41 -3.31 6.78
C HIS A 78 12.21 -4.26 6.84
N ILE A 79 11.29 -4.02 5.91
CA ILE A 79 10.14 -4.86 5.61
C ILE A 79 10.40 -5.56 4.27
N LEU A 80 10.19 -6.87 4.22
CA LEU A 80 10.38 -7.67 3.02
C LEU A 80 9.04 -7.98 2.37
N PHE A 81 8.79 -7.46 1.18
CA PHE A 81 7.58 -7.73 0.40
C PHE A 81 7.81 -8.84 -0.62
N TYR A 82 6.94 -9.85 -0.60
CA TYR A 82 6.98 -11.01 -1.49
C TYR A 82 6.19 -10.77 -2.78
N ASP A 83 6.50 -9.68 -3.45
CA ASP A 83 6.07 -9.49 -4.83
C ASP A 83 7.12 -9.95 -5.84
N SER A 84 6.81 -9.75 -7.13
CA SER A 84 7.68 -10.13 -8.25
C SER A 84 8.04 -8.86 -9.04
N PRO A 85 9.28 -8.34 -8.92
CA PRO A 85 10.36 -8.83 -8.06
C PRO A 85 10.10 -8.51 -6.57
N THR A 86 10.75 -9.27 -5.69
CA THR A 86 10.69 -9.05 -4.24
C THR A 86 11.26 -7.69 -3.88
N ARG A 87 10.52 -6.88 -3.11
CA ARG A 87 10.95 -5.55 -2.67
C ARG A 87 11.38 -5.54 -1.21
N ILE A 88 12.42 -4.78 -0.91
CA ILE A 88 12.86 -4.48 0.45
C ILE A 88 12.57 -3.00 0.72
N ILE A 89 11.81 -2.70 1.76
CA ILE A 89 11.49 -1.33 2.17
C ILE A 89 12.17 -1.06 3.52
N PRO A 90 13.17 -0.17 3.59
CA PRO A 90 13.78 0.21 4.86
C PRO A 90 12.75 0.76 5.85
N ARG A 91 12.84 0.33 7.11
CA ARG A 91 12.20 1.00 8.23
C ARG A 91 13.04 2.22 8.54
N MET A 92 12.46 3.40 8.33
CA MET A 92 13.06 4.62 8.82
C MET A 92 13.09 4.51 10.35
N SER A 93 14.28 4.35 10.94
CA SER A 93 14.46 4.49 12.39
C SER A 93 13.99 5.89 12.79
N GLU A 94 13.40 6.01 13.97
CA GLU A 94 12.85 7.27 14.52
C GLU A 94 13.92 8.33 14.84
N GLU A 95 14.91 8.53 13.98
CA GLU A 95 15.79 9.69 13.99
C GLU A 95 15.47 10.58 12.79
N ARG A 96 14.48 11.46 13.03
CA ARG A 96 14.21 12.71 12.30
C ARG A 96 13.75 12.57 10.85
N VAL A 97 12.44 12.72 10.60
CA VAL A 97 11.98 13.56 9.48
C VAL A 97 10.71 14.33 9.86
N SER A 98 10.91 15.60 10.19
CA SER A 98 9.88 16.65 10.08
C SER A 98 9.55 16.83 8.60
N VAL A 99 8.28 16.65 8.22
CA VAL A 99 7.61 17.21 7.02
C VAL A 99 8.50 17.42 5.78
N THR A 100 9.17 16.38 5.25
CA THR A 100 9.80 16.42 3.92
C THR A 100 10.07 15.01 3.38
N LEU A 101 9.03 14.22 3.10
CA LEU A 101 9.17 12.86 2.52
C LEU A 101 8.30 12.67 1.27
N LEU A 102 8.13 13.73 0.49
CA LEU A 102 7.56 13.67 -0.87
C LEU A 102 8.57 13.18 -1.94
N ASN A 103 9.84 12.90 -1.59
CA ASN A 103 10.92 12.71 -2.57
C ASN A 103 11.56 11.31 -2.66
N LEU A 104 11.06 10.27 -1.98
CA LEU A 104 11.69 8.93 -2.03
C LEU A 104 10.95 7.86 -2.83
N ILE A 105 9.86 8.22 -3.55
CA ILE A 105 9.22 7.30 -4.51
C ILE A 105 10.11 7.06 -5.77
N SER A 106 11.22 7.79 -5.93
CA SER A 106 12.06 7.74 -7.14
C SER A 106 13.30 6.83 -7.09
N VAL A 107 13.63 6.13 -5.99
CA VAL A 107 14.95 5.46 -5.87
C VAL A 107 14.93 3.93 -6.04
N LEU A 108 13.81 3.31 -6.43
CA LEU A 108 13.77 1.86 -6.72
C LEU A 108 13.40 1.55 -8.18
N ILE A 109 13.83 2.41 -9.12
CA ILE A 109 13.88 2.10 -10.55
C ILE A 109 15.28 2.47 -11.08
N GLU A 110 16.21 1.52 -10.99
CA GLU A 110 17.13 1.13 -12.07
C GLU A 110 17.24 -0.40 -12.07
#